data_AF-A0A520GWP4-F1
#
_entry.id   AF-A0A520GWP4-F1
#
_cell.length_a   1.000
_cell.length_b   1.000
_cell.length_c   1.000
_cell.angle_alpha   90.00
_cell.angle_beta   90.00
_cell.angle_gamma   90.00
#
_symmetry.space_group_name_H-M   'P 1'
#
loop_
_entity.id
_entity.type
_entity.pdbx_description
1 polymer ?
#
loop_
_entity_poly.entity_id
_entity_poly.type
_entity_poly.pdbx_seq_one_letter_code
_entity_poly.pdbx_strand_id
1 'polypeptide(L)' 'MGQTIGVIGAGQMGAGIAQVSAQAGYRVLLADVSRERAETGKAGIAKALARLVEKEKIAEDARTATLANIEPV' A
#
# COMPACT_ATOMS: atom_id res chain seq x y z
N MET A 1 -1.24 20.12 6.95
CA MET A 1 -1.63 18.92 7.72
C MET A 1 -2.03 17.84 6.73
N GLY A 2 -1.25 16.76 6.59
CA GLY A 2 -1.62 15.62 5.74
C GLY A 2 -2.69 14.79 6.45
N GLN A 3 -3.70 14.32 5.71
CA GLN A 3 -4.72 13.42 6.25
C GLN A 3 -4.19 11.98 6.28
N THR A 4 -4.46 11.26 7.36
CA THR A 4 -4.08 9.85 7.53
C THR A 4 -5.31 8.96 7.38
N ILE A 5 -5.19 7.89 6.58
CA ILE A 5 -6.24 6.91 6.34
C ILE A 5 -5.91 5.63 7.10
N GLY A 6 -6.82 5.16 7.95
CA GLY A 6 -6.73 3.84 8.56
C GLY A 6 -7.47 2.81 7.73
N VAL A 7 -6.80 1.71 7.39
CA VAL A 7 -7.39 0.56 6.68
C VAL A 7 -7.35 -0.64 7.60
N ILE A 8 -8.53 -1.17 7.95
CA ILE A 8 -8.68 -2.34 8.83
C ILE A 8 -8.91 -3.57 7.97
N GLY A 9 -7.96 -4.50 8.02
CA GLY A 9 -7.88 -5.69 7.18
C GLY A 9 -6.89 -5.50 6.03
N ALA A 10 -5.98 -6.46 5.87
CA ALA A 10 -4.92 -6.50 4.87
C ALA A 10 -5.15 -7.59 3.80
N GLY A 11 -6.37 -8.13 3.72
CA GLY A 11 -6.83 -9.01 2.64
C GLY A 11 -6.96 -8.28 1.29
N GLN A 12 -7.53 -8.94 0.28
CA GLN A 12 -7.58 -8.41 -1.10
C GLN A 12 -8.16 -6.99 -1.20
N MET A 13 -9.32 -6.74 -0.60
CA MET A 13 -9.96 -5.43 -0.62
C MET A 13 -9.16 -4.38 0.15
N GLY A 14 -8.69 -4.72 1.35
CA GLY A 14 -7.91 -3.82 2.19
C GLY A 14 -6.59 -3.41 1.56
N ALA A 15 -5.87 -4.36 0.96
CA ALA A 15 -4.67 -4.08 0.19
C ALA A 15 -4.94 -3.15 -1.00
N GLY A 16 -6.06 -3.35 -1.71
CA GLY A 16 -6.48 -2.47 -2.81
C GLY A 16 -6.80 -1.04 -2.36
N ILE A 17 -7.55 -0.90 -1.26
CA ILE A 17 -7.87 0.41 -0.67
C ILE A 17 -6.60 1.12 -0.20
N ALA A 18 -5.70 0.41 0.47
CA ALA A 18 -4.42 0.94 0.93
C ALA A 18 -3.56 1.40 -0.25
N GLN A 19 -3.48 0.61 -1.32
CA GLN A 19 -2.73 0.98 -2.53
C GLN A 19 -3.27 2.27 -3.16
N VAL A 20 -4.57 2.34 -3.46
CA VAL A 20 -5.16 3.51 -4.14
C VAL A 20 -5.03 4.76 -3.28
N SER A 21 -5.24 4.64 -1.96
CA SER A 21 -5.08 5.75 -1.02
C SER A 21 -3.63 6.25 -0.96
N ALA A 22 -2.67 5.33 -0.89
CA ALA A 22 -1.25 5.68 -0.86
C ALA A 22 -0.76 6.30 -2.18
N GLN A 23 -1.28 5.83 -3.33
CA GLN A 23 -1.01 6.41 -4.65
C GLN A 23 -1.57 7.83 -4.78
N ALA A 24 -2.67 8.13 -4.08
CA ALA A 24 -3.23 9.48 -4.00
C ALA A 24 -2.46 10.42 -3.04
N GLY A 25 -1.38 9.94 -2.40
CA GLY A 25 -0.51 10.74 -1.54
C GLY A 25 -0.92 10.78 -0.07
N TYR A 26 -1.89 9.98 0.36
CA TYR A 26 -2.27 9.88 1.76
C TYR A 26 -1.32 8.95 2.52
N ARG A 27 -1.02 9.29 3.79
CA ARG A 27 -0.41 8.33 4.72
C ARG A 27 -1.46 7.29 5.09
N VAL A 28 -1.13 6.02 4.94
CA VAL A 28 -2.02 4.88 5.20
C VAL A 28 -1.49 4.05 6.34
N LEU A 29 -2.29 3.89 7.40
CA LEU A 29 -2.04 2.89 8.43
C LEU A 29 -2.80 1.62 8.06
N LEU A 30 -2.07 0.53 7.79
CA LEU A 30 -2.65 -0.76 7.40
C LEU A 30 -2.62 -1.70 8.61
N ALA A 31 -3.78 -2.03 9.15
CA ALA A 31 -3.91 -2.92 10.31
C ALA A 31 -4.55 -4.26 9.90
N ASP A 32 -4.20 -5.33 10.60
CA ASP A 32 -4.90 -6.63 10.53
C ASP A 32 -4.85 -7.29 11.92
N VAL A 33 -5.38 -8.50 12.07
CA VAL A 33 -5.37 -9.25 13.35
C VAL A 33 -3.95 -9.51 13.88
N SER A 34 -2.94 -9.42 13.03
CA SER A 34 -1.53 -9.40 13.41
C SER A 34 -0.75 -8.47 12.50
N ARG A 35 0.32 -7.87 13.03
CA ARG A 35 1.25 -7.06 12.24
C ARG A 35 1.83 -7.82 11.05
N GLU A 36 2.11 -9.12 11.21
CA GLU A 36 2.59 -9.98 10.13
C GLU A 36 1.62 -10.04 8.93
N ARG A 37 0.31 -10.06 9.19
CA ARG A 37 -0.69 -10.01 8.11
C ARG A 37 -0.72 -8.65 7.43
N ALA A 38 -0.58 -7.56 8.18
CA ALA A 38 -0.44 -6.21 7.61
C ALA A 38 0.82 -6.09 6.73
N GLU A 39 1.96 -6.61 7.19
CA GLU A 39 3.21 -6.69 6.40
C GLU A 39 3.01 -7.53 5.13
N THR A 40 2.32 -8.67 5.23
CA THR A 40 1.97 -9.51 4.07
C THR A 40 1.10 -8.74 3.07
N GLY A 41 0.14 -7.96 3.54
CA GLY A 41 -0.67 -7.08 2.70
C GLY A 41 0.18 -6.04 1.97
N LYS A 42 1.07 -5.34 2.68
CA LYS A 42 2.01 -4.38 2.07
C LYS A 42 2.94 -5.05 1.06
N ALA A 43 3.44 -6.25 1.34
CA ALA A 43 4.26 -7.02 0.40
C ALA A 43 3.47 -7.42 -0.86
N GLY A 44 2.19 -7.77 -0.70
CA GLY A 44 1.28 -8.01 -1.83
C GLY A 44 1.12 -6.79 -2.73
N ILE A 45 0.93 -5.61 -2.14
CA ILE A 45 0.89 -4.33 -2.87
C ILE A 45 2.22 -4.08 -3.59
N ALA A 46 3.36 -4.28 -2.92
CA ALA A 46 4.68 -4.09 -3.52
C ALA A 46 4.89 -4.97 -4.76
N LYS A 47 4.41 -6.22 -4.74
CA LYS A 47 4.45 -7.15 -5.87
C LYS A 47 3.52 -6.71 -7.01
N ALA A 48 2.32 -6.22 -6.69
CA ALA A 48 1.38 -5.71 -7.68
C ALA A 48 1.95 -4.48 -8.40
N LEU A 49 2.53 -3.53 -7.66
CA LEU A 49 3.17 -2.35 -8.22
C LEU A 49 4.41 -2.69 -9.06
N ALA A 50 5.24 -3.65 -8.63
CA ALA A 50 6.39 -4.10 -9.42
C ALA A 50 5.97 -4.60 -10.81
N ARG A 51 4.87 -5.38 -10.89
CA ARG A 51 4.30 -5.82 -12.18
C ARG A 51 3.79 -4.68 -13.06
N LEU A 52 3.38 -3.56 -12.46
CA LEU A 52 2.98 -2.37 -13.23
C LEU A 52 4.20 -1.60 -13.75
N VAL A 53 5.29 -1.57 -12.98
CA VAL A 53 6.58 -1.02 -13.43
C VAL A 53 7.14 -1.85 -14.58
N GLU A 54 7.17 -3.18 -14.46
CA GLU A 54 7.62 -4.09 -15.53
C GLU A 54 6.82 -3.91 -16.84
N LYS A 55 5.55 -3.50 -16.72
CA LYS A 55 4.66 -3.20 -17.85
C LYS A 55 4.71 -1.74 -18.30
N GLU A 56 5.65 -0.95 -17.76
CA GLU A 56 5.84 0.48 -18.03
C GLU A 56 4.58 1.32 -17.80
N LYS A 57 3.67 0.87 -16.92
CA LYS A 57 2.43 1.58 -16.58
C LYS A 57 2.64 2.65 -15.51
N ILE A 58 3.67 2.49 -14.68
CA ILE A 58 4.09 3.46 -13.67
C ILE A 58 5.62 3.50 -13.63
N ALA A 59 6.19 4.61 -13.16
CA ALA A 59 7.62 4.72 -12.88
C ALA A 59 8.00 4.01 -11.56
N GLU A 60 9.25 3.57 -11.44
CA GLU A 60 9.80 2.97 -10.22
C GLU A 60 9.73 3.93 -9.02
N ASP A 61 9.94 5.22 -9.25
CA ASP A 61 9.81 6.25 -8.22
C ASP A 61 8.37 6.35 -7.68
N ALA A 62 7.37 6.19 -8.54
CA ALA A 62 5.97 6.19 -8.13
C ALA A 62 5.62 4.96 -7.28
N ARG A 63 6.19 3.79 -7.60
CA ARG A 63 6.11 2.59 -6.75
C ARG A 63 6.72 2.87 -5.38
N THR A 64 7.94 3.41 -5.34
CA THR A 64 8.66 3.69 -4.10
C THR A 64 7.91 4.69 -3.21
N ALA A 65 7.42 5.78 -3.79
CA ALA A 65 6.62 6.79 -3.09
C ALA A 65 5.31 6.19 -2.52
N THR A 66 4.63 5.36 -3.30
CA THR A 66 3.40 4.68 -2.85
C THR A 66 3.68 3.78 -1.64
N LEU A 67 4.75 2.99 -1.68
CA LEU A 67 5.08 2.06 -0.59
C LEU A 67 5.56 2.78 0.69
N ALA A 68 6.18 3.95 0.54
CA ALA A 68 6.59 4.80 1.65
C ALA A 68 5.39 5.38 2.41
N ASN A 69 4.26 5.57 1.73
CA ASN A 69 3.02 6.06 2.33
C ASN A 69 2.27 5.00 3.15
N ILE A 70 2.61 3.71 3.05
CA ILE A 70 1.90 2.62 3.73
C ILE A 70 2.71 2.16 4.95
N GLU A 71 2.11 2.25 6.12
CA GLU A 71 2.68 1.83 7.40
C GLU A 71 1.86 0.67 7.98
N PRO A 72 2.43 -0.55 8.05
CA PRO A 72 1.80 -1.67 8.74
C PRO A 72 1.80 -1.43 10.24
N VAL A 73 0.62 -1.45 10.86
CA VAL A 73 0.41 -1.23 12.30
C VAL A 73 -0.25 -2.41 12.99
#